data_AF-A0A2R6HMD3-F1
#
_entry.id   AF-A0A2R6HMD3-F1
#
_cell.length_a   1.000
_cell.length_b   1.000
_cell.length_c   1.000
_cell.angle_alpha   90.00
_cell.angle_beta   90.00
_cell.angle_gamma   90.00
#
_symmetry.space_group_name_H-M   'P 1'
#
loop_
_entity.id
_entity.type
_entity.pdbx_description
1 polymer ?
#
loop_
_entity_poly.entity_id
_entity_poly.type
_entity_poly.pdbx_seq_one_letter_code
_entity_poly.pdbx_strand_id
1 'polypeptide(L)'
;MMREGMATDEAEKTVELYVRSLTPDDGRGPQSAVIDTLSRLEDEGRIDELTVSVWGRIVGLSTTARRTDEGQAILDTIAAFRAWARATGRSLNPAFTTRETTARITGESHASILLPTMVLAEYHDGELHHVTPHQQNGAVTTVADRVNTLTTVRTTSPLLVEQ
;
A
#
# COMPACT_ATOMS: atom_id res chain seq x y z
N MET A 1 22.60 -22.22 -26.14
CA MET A 1 21.30 -22.88 -26.24
C MET A 1 20.48 -22.40 -25.06
N MET A 2 19.32 -21.84 -25.35
CA MET A 2 18.57 -20.93 -24.50
C MET A 2 18.06 -21.67 -23.27
N ARG A 3 18.26 -21.12 -22.07
CA ARG A 3 17.47 -21.55 -20.91
C ARG A 3 16.08 -20.96 -21.12
N GLU A 4 15.16 -21.83 -21.50
CA GLU A 4 13.74 -21.60 -21.55
C GLU A 4 13.31 -20.91 -20.25
N GLY A 5 12.86 -19.66 -20.37
CA GLY A 5 12.10 -19.00 -19.32
C GLY A 5 10.80 -19.77 -19.17
N MET A 6 10.75 -20.64 -18.17
CA MET A 6 9.50 -21.01 -17.53
C MET A 6 8.86 -19.71 -17.04
N ALA A 7 7.97 -19.14 -17.84
CA ALA A 7 6.96 -18.23 -17.32
C ALA A 7 6.12 -19.11 -16.40
N THR A 8 6.50 -19.17 -15.12
CA THR A 8 5.57 -19.56 -14.08
C THR A 8 4.40 -18.60 -14.24
N ASP A 9 3.22 -19.14 -14.54
CA ASP A 9 1.92 -18.46 -14.53
C ASP A 9 1.56 -18.11 -13.05
N GLU A 10 2.52 -17.54 -12.34
CA GLU A 10 2.39 -17.03 -10.99
C GLU A 10 2.91 -15.60 -11.13
N ALA A 11 2.00 -14.68 -11.45
CA ALA A 11 2.31 -13.26 -11.51
C ALA A 11 3.07 -12.87 -10.23
N GLU A 12 4.26 -12.31 -10.38
CA GLU A 12 5.12 -11.93 -9.25
C GLU A 12 4.33 -11.03 -8.31
N LYS A 13 4.18 -11.46 -7.05
CA LYS A 13 3.41 -10.77 -6.02
C LYS A 13 4.34 -9.95 -5.16
N THR A 14 4.43 -8.67 -5.48
CA THR A 14 5.15 -7.69 -4.67
C THR A 14 4.19 -7.00 -3.72
N VAL A 15 4.60 -6.87 -2.47
CA VAL A 15 3.82 -6.19 -1.45
C VAL A 15 4.60 -5.00 -0.92
N GLU A 16 3.99 -3.81 -1.00
CA GLU A 16 4.56 -2.57 -0.49
C GLU A 16 3.78 -2.09 0.73
N LEU A 17 4.47 -1.97 1.86
CA LEU A 17 3.92 -1.39 3.09
C LEU A 17 4.42 0.04 3.27
N TYR A 18 3.51 1.00 3.15
CA TYR A 18 3.77 2.41 3.43
C TYR A 18 3.40 2.75 4.87
N VAL A 19 4.37 3.24 5.65
CA VAL A 19 4.17 3.61 7.05
C VAL A 19 4.45 5.08 7.28
N ARG A 20 3.70 5.68 8.21
CA ARG A 20 3.87 7.09 8.59
C ARG A 20 5.24 7.38 9.22
N SER A 21 5.83 6.41 9.92
CA SER A 21 7.14 6.52 10.55
C SER A 21 7.71 5.13 10.84
N LEU A 22 9.02 4.93 10.59
CA LEU A 22 9.80 3.81 11.15
C LEU A 22 10.28 4.13 12.56
N THR A 23 9.49 4.87 13.34
CA THR A 23 9.80 4.98 14.76
C THR A 23 9.72 3.58 15.34
N PRO A 24 10.75 3.11 16.06
CA PRO A 24 10.61 1.89 16.82
C PRO A 24 9.52 2.14 17.88
N ASP A 25 8.29 1.77 17.55
CA ASP A 25 7.42 1.15 18.54
C ASP A 25 8.26 0.01 19.13
N ASP A 26 8.18 -0.20 20.42
CA ASP A 26 8.99 -1.10 21.25
C ASP A 26 8.88 -2.61 20.90
N GLY A 27 8.75 -2.95 19.61
CA GLY A 27 8.51 -4.28 19.05
C GLY A 27 7.06 -4.76 19.24
N ARG A 28 6.19 -3.94 19.84
CA ARG A 28 4.84 -4.34 20.29
C ARG A 28 3.72 -3.59 19.59
N GLY A 29 4.05 -2.70 18.67
CA GLY A 29 3.08 -1.94 17.89
C GLY A 29 2.41 -2.79 16.81
N PRO A 30 1.17 -2.44 16.38
CA PRO A 30 0.47 -3.12 15.29
C PRO A 30 1.26 -3.10 13.97
N GLN A 31 2.17 -2.14 13.79
CA GLN A 31 3.07 -2.06 12.64
C GLN A 31 4.12 -3.17 12.62
N SER A 32 4.79 -3.44 13.76
CA SER A 32 5.80 -4.51 13.82
C SER A 32 5.16 -5.86 13.51
N ALA A 33 4.02 -6.16 14.16
CA ALA A 33 3.30 -7.41 13.92
C ALA A 33 2.91 -7.62 12.44
N VAL A 34 2.52 -6.55 11.75
CA VAL A 34 2.23 -6.59 10.30
C VAL A 34 3.48 -6.87 9.49
N ILE A 35 4.59 -6.17 9.77
CA ILE A 35 5.88 -6.36 9.09
C ILE A 35 6.41 -7.78 9.32
N ASP A 36 6.43 -8.25 10.56
CA ASP A 36 6.87 -9.60 10.93
C ASP A 36 6.03 -10.67 10.21
N THR A 37 4.72 -10.46 10.10
CA THR A 37 3.84 -11.40 9.39
C THR A 37 4.09 -11.39 7.88
N LEU A 38 4.27 -10.22 7.27
CA LEU A 38 4.57 -10.11 5.83
C LEU A 38 5.95 -10.68 5.51
N SER A 39 6.96 -10.43 6.34
CA SER A 39 8.29 -11.00 6.17
C SER A 39 8.27 -12.52 6.29
N ARG A 40 7.43 -13.08 7.18
CA ARG A 40 7.20 -14.52 7.23
C ARG A 40 6.52 -15.05 5.96
N LEU A 41 5.57 -14.31 5.39
CA LEU A 41 4.95 -14.69 4.12
C LEU A 41 5.95 -14.69 2.95
N GLU A 42 6.91 -13.77 2.95
CA GLU A 42 8.02 -13.75 1.98
C GLU A 42 8.92 -14.98 2.16
N ASP A 43 9.34 -15.28 3.39
CA ASP A 43 10.16 -16.47 3.71
C ASP A 43 9.44 -17.79 3.37
N GLU A 44 8.11 -17.84 3.53
CA GLU A 44 7.26 -18.96 3.13
C GLU A 44 6.98 -19.02 1.61
N GLY A 45 7.50 -18.08 0.81
CA GLY A 45 7.29 -18.00 -0.64
C GLY A 45 5.85 -17.70 -1.05
N ARG A 46 5.10 -16.97 -0.22
CA ARG A 46 3.70 -16.56 -0.49
C ARG A 46 3.62 -15.21 -1.21
N ILE A 47 4.63 -14.38 -0.98
CA ILE A 47 4.89 -13.14 -1.71
C ILE A 47 6.33 -13.21 -2.20
N ASP A 48 6.58 -12.67 -3.38
CA ASP A 48 7.91 -12.70 -4.00
C ASP A 48 8.83 -11.64 -3.41
N GLU A 49 8.26 -10.48 -3.03
CA GLU A 49 9.02 -9.37 -2.47
C GLU A 49 8.18 -8.52 -1.50
N LEU A 50 8.77 -8.17 -0.35
CA LEU A 50 8.25 -7.19 0.61
C LEU A 50 9.09 -5.90 0.61
N THR A 51 8.46 -4.78 0.24
CA THR A 51 9.07 -3.45 0.35
C THR A 51 8.39 -2.63 1.44
N VAL A 52 9.17 -2.02 2.34
CA VAL A 52 8.64 -1.13 3.40
C VAL A 52 9.13 0.30 3.18
N SER A 53 8.19 1.22 2.95
CA SER A 53 8.46 2.62 2.62
C SER A 53 7.88 3.59 3.65
N VAL A 54 8.54 4.73 3.86
CA VAL A 54 8.07 5.79 4.77
C VAL A 54 7.64 7.03 4.00
N TRP A 55 6.41 7.47 4.23
CA TRP A 55 5.81 8.63 3.54
C TRP A 55 5.43 9.80 4.46
N GLY A 56 5.66 9.68 5.77
CA GLY A 56 5.36 10.74 6.74
C GLY A 56 3.86 10.87 7.09
N ARG A 57 3.51 11.90 7.87
CA ARG A 57 2.14 12.13 8.37
C ARG A 57 1.25 12.86 7.37
N ILE A 58 1.81 13.89 6.76
CA ILE A 58 1.08 14.87 5.96
C ILE A 58 1.97 15.20 4.77
N VAL A 59 1.40 15.09 3.58
CA VAL A 59 2.02 15.62 2.36
C VAL A 59 1.26 16.85 1.93
N GLY A 60 1.98 17.96 1.74
CA GLY A 60 1.39 19.17 1.17
C GLY A 60 1.02 18.94 -0.29
N LEU A 61 -0.11 19.49 -0.72
CA LEU A 61 -0.44 19.62 -2.15
C LEU A 61 -0.02 20.99 -2.70
N SER A 62 0.56 21.85 -1.86
CA SER A 62 1.11 23.13 -2.30
C SER A 62 2.30 22.93 -3.23
N THR A 63 2.55 23.92 -4.08
CA THR A 63 3.66 23.96 -5.05
C THR A 63 5.03 23.67 -4.41
N THR A 64 5.18 23.89 -3.10
CA THR A 64 6.40 23.58 -2.33
C THR A 64 6.65 22.08 -2.16
N ALA A 65 5.63 21.25 -1.94
CA ALA A 65 5.80 19.81 -1.79
C ALA A 65 6.09 19.12 -3.14
N ARG A 66 5.59 19.70 -4.25
CA ARG A 66 5.99 19.31 -5.61
C ARG A 66 7.41 19.71 -5.98
N ARG A 67 8.11 20.50 -5.15
CA ARG A 67 9.49 20.92 -5.40
C ARG A 67 10.53 19.94 -4.85
N THR A 68 10.12 18.96 -4.05
CA THR A 68 11.02 17.90 -3.56
C THR A 68 10.68 16.59 -4.27
N ASP A 69 11.71 15.83 -4.65
CA ASP A 69 11.55 14.57 -5.36
C ASP A 69 10.74 13.56 -4.53
N GLU A 70 10.94 13.54 -3.20
CA GLU A 70 10.21 12.68 -2.27
C GLU A 70 8.73 13.06 -2.17
N GLY A 71 8.42 14.36 -2.24
CA GLY A 71 7.04 14.85 -2.15
C GLY A 71 6.26 14.50 -3.41
N GLN A 72 6.88 14.64 -4.58
CA GLN A 72 6.26 14.26 -5.85
C GLN A 72 6.06 12.75 -5.95
N ALA A 73 7.02 11.92 -5.52
CA ALA A 73 6.87 10.47 -5.51
C ALA A 73 5.67 10.01 -4.66
N ILE A 74 5.51 10.56 -3.45
CA ILE A 74 4.36 10.25 -2.57
C ILE A 74 3.04 10.65 -3.24
N LEU A 75 2.99 11.81 -3.93
CA LEU A 75 1.79 12.26 -4.63
C LEU A 75 1.40 11.36 -5.81
N ASP A 76 2.39 10.88 -6.57
CA ASP A 76 2.18 9.90 -7.65
C ASP A 76 1.64 8.57 -7.10
N THR A 77 2.22 8.05 -6.01
CA THR A 77 1.71 6.85 -5.32
C THR A 77 0.25 7.04 -4.87
N ILE A 78 -0.08 8.18 -4.26
CA ILE A 78 -1.45 8.48 -3.84
C ILE A 78 -2.40 8.57 -5.04
N ALA A 79 -1.93 9.13 -6.16
CA ALA A 79 -2.72 9.21 -7.38
C ALA A 79 -3.01 7.81 -7.94
N ALA A 80 -2.03 6.92 -7.97
CA ALA A 80 -2.19 5.51 -8.35
C ALA A 80 -3.22 4.80 -7.47
N PHE A 81 -3.11 4.94 -6.14
CA PHE A 81 -4.06 4.33 -5.20
C PHE A 81 -5.49 4.85 -5.40
N ARG A 82 -5.64 6.17 -5.63
CA ARG A 82 -6.97 6.77 -5.91
C ARG A 82 -7.54 6.31 -7.24
N ALA A 83 -6.70 6.14 -8.27
CA ALA A 83 -7.11 5.62 -9.57
C ALA A 83 -7.61 4.18 -9.44
N TRP A 84 -6.86 3.32 -8.74
CA TRP A 84 -7.29 1.95 -8.43
C TRP A 84 -8.60 1.91 -7.66
N ALA A 85 -8.76 2.76 -6.64
CA ALA A 85 -9.98 2.81 -5.85
C ALA A 85 -11.19 3.19 -6.73
N ARG A 86 -11.04 4.18 -7.62
CA ARG A 86 -12.07 4.56 -8.59
C ARG A 86 -12.40 3.44 -9.57
N ALA A 87 -11.39 2.77 -10.11
CA ALA A 87 -11.55 1.67 -11.06
C ALA A 87 -12.28 0.46 -10.44
N THR A 88 -12.04 0.20 -9.15
CA THR A 88 -12.63 -0.94 -8.41
C THR A 88 -13.92 -0.58 -7.66
N GLY A 89 -14.38 0.67 -7.72
CA GLY A 89 -15.54 1.14 -6.95
C GLY A 89 -15.31 1.18 -5.44
N ARG A 90 -14.05 1.24 -5.00
CA ARG A 90 -13.62 1.33 -3.61
C ARG A 90 -13.31 2.78 -3.23
N SER A 91 -13.34 3.08 -1.94
CA SER A 91 -12.99 4.39 -1.40
C SER A 91 -11.81 4.27 -0.46
N LEU A 92 -10.81 5.14 -0.62
CA LEU A 92 -9.70 5.24 0.35
C LEU A 92 -10.05 6.16 1.54
N ASN A 93 -11.26 6.71 1.57
CA ASN A 93 -11.77 7.48 2.69
C ASN A 93 -12.25 6.51 3.80
N PRO A 94 -11.99 6.79 5.09
CA PRO A 94 -11.38 7.99 5.68
C PRO A 94 -9.85 7.99 5.79
N ALA A 95 -9.18 6.92 5.38
CA ALA A 95 -7.74 6.78 5.54
C ALA A 95 -6.94 7.90 4.86
N PHE A 96 -7.33 8.29 3.64
CA PHE A 96 -6.71 9.39 2.90
C PHE A 96 -7.60 10.64 2.91
N THR A 97 -7.43 11.46 3.93
CA THR A 97 -8.23 12.69 4.10
C THR A 97 -7.50 13.89 3.53
N THR A 98 -8.10 14.56 2.54
CA THR A 98 -7.62 15.86 2.06
C THR A 98 -8.14 16.96 2.98
N ARG A 99 -7.26 17.78 3.56
CA ARG A 99 -7.61 18.99 4.31
C ARG A 99 -7.10 20.22 3.58
N GLU A 100 -7.99 21.17 3.38
CA GLU A 100 -7.65 22.52 2.98
C GLU A 100 -7.51 23.37 4.23
N THR A 101 -6.37 24.02 4.39
CA THR A 101 -6.09 24.92 5.51
C THR A 101 -5.75 26.29 4.94
N THR A 102 -6.57 27.28 5.26
CA THR A 102 -6.27 28.68 4.94
C THR A 102 -5.39 29.26 6.04
N ALA A 103 -4.19 29.70 5.67
CA ALA A 103 -3.29 30.41 6.56
C ALA A 103 -3.93 31.75 6.93
N ARG A 104 -4.33 31.91 8.19
CA ARG A 104 -5.04 33.10 8.67
C ARG A 104 -4.19 34.38 8.58
N ILE A 105 -2.86 34.25 8.54
CA ILE A 105 -1.91 35.35 8.56
C ILE A 105 -1.61 35.86 7.14
N THR A 106 -1.41 34.95 6.17
CA THR A 106 -1.10 35.33 4.77
C THR A 106 -2.32 35.30 3.85
N GLY A 107 -3.43 34.70 4.28
CA GLY A 107 -4.62 34.48 3.45
C GLY A 107 -4.46 33.35 2.42
N GLU A 108 -3.29 32.71 2.36
CA GLU A 108 -3.02 31.65 1.39
C GLU A 108 -3.71 30.35 1.79
N SER A 109 -4.34 29.69 0.83
CA SER A 109 -4.96 28.38 1.04
C SER A 109 -3.99 27.27 0.65
N HIS A 110 -3.69 26.40 1.60
CA HIS A 110 -2.81 25.26 1.42
C HIS A 110 -3.64 23.98 1.55
N ALA A 111 -3.71 23.20 0.48
CA ALA A 111 -4.25 21.86 0.54
C ALA A 111 -3.16 20.88 1.00
N SER A 112 -3.52 19.93 1.84
CA SER A 112 -2.64 18.88 2.34
C SER A 112 -3.42 17.57 2.45
N ILE A 113 -2.75 16.43 2.25
CA ILE A 113 -3.34 15.11 2.45
C ILE A 113 -2.81 14.54 3.77
N LEU A 114 -3.72 14.16 4.66
CA LEU A 114 -3.37 13.33 5.82
C LEU A 114 -3.24 11.90 5.34
N LEU A 115 -2.03 11.38 5.55
CA LEU A 115 -1.69 10.00 5.24
C LEU A 115 -2.05 9.13 6.45
N PRO A 116 -2.64 7.95 6.21
CA PRO A 116 -2.91 7.01 7.28
C PRO A 116 -1.60 6.46 7.86
N THR A 117 -1.69 5.87 9.04
CA THR A 117 -0.51 5.33 9.74
C THR A 117 0.15 4.20 8.95
N MET A 118 -0.65 3.36 8.27
CA MET A 118 -0.18 2.23 7.47
C MET A 118 -1.05 2.07 6.23
N VAL A 119 -0.44 1.73 5.10
CA VAL A 119 -1.08 1.29 3.86
C VAL A 119 -0.33 0.13 3.27
N LEU A 120 -1.06 -0.90 2.86
CA LEU A 120 -0.54 -2.04 2.14
C LEU A 120 -1.01 -1.95 0.70
N ALA A 121 -0.07 -1.93 -0.23
CA ALA A 121 -0.32 -2.06 -1.65
C ALA A 121 0.22 -3.41 -2.13
N GLU A 122 -0.58 -4.13 -2.90
CA GLU A 122 -0.21 -5.39 -3.53
C GLU A 122 -0.13 -5.14 -5.03
N TYR A 123 1.02 -5.49 -5.60
CA TYR A 123 1.31 -5.42 -7.02
C TYR A 123 1.45 -6.84 -7.54
N HIS A 124 0.81 -7.11 -8.66
CA HIS A 124 0.99 -8.35 -9.41
C HIS A 124 1.59 -7.98 -10.76
N ASP A 125 2.77 -8.53 -11.09
CA ASP A 125 3.47 -8.19 -12.35
C ASP A 125 3.74 -6.67 -12.49
N GLY A 126 3.97 -5.98 -11.37
CA GLY A 126 4.14 -4.53 -11.31
C GLY A 126 2.85 -3.69 -11.46
N GLU A 127 1.68 -4.32 -11.65
CA GLU A 127 0.40 -3.62 -11.68
C GLU A 127 -0.26 -3.61 -10.31
N LEU A 128 -0.75 -2.44 -9.89
CA LEU A 128 -1.43 -2.25 -8.62
C LEU A 128 -2.76 -3.04 -8.58
N HIS A 129 -2.75 -4.17 -7.89
CA HIS A 129 -3.89 -5.07 -7.80
C HIS A 129 -4.77 -4.81 -6.57
N HIS A 130 -4.17 -4.44 -5.43
CA HIS A 130 -4.92 -4.19 -4.21
C HIS A 130 -4.32 -3.10 -3.32
N VAL A 131 -5.14 -2.25 -2.71
CA VAL A 131 -4.71 -1.28 -1.68
C VAL A 131 -5.57 -1.41 -0.43
N THR A 132 -4.95 -1.43 0.74
CA THR A 132 -5.63 -1.35 2.05
C THR A 132 -4.94 -0.31 2.94
N PRO A 133 -5.67 0.40 3.82
CA PRO A 133 -7.08 0.27 4.08
C PRO A 133 -7.93 0.90 2.98
N HIS A 134 -9.05 0.25 2.67
CA HIS A 134 -10.08 0.79 1.79
C HIS A 134 -11.46 0.50 2.37
N GLN A 135 -12.43 1.28 1.94
CA GLN A 135 -13.83 1.12 2.24
C GLN A 135 -14.56 0.63 0.99
N GLN A 136 -15.38 -0.40 1.14
CA GLN A 136 -16.26 -0.93 0.11
C GLN A 136 -17.64 -1.14 0.72
N ASN A 137 -18.68 -0.53 0.12
CA ASN A 137 -20.07 -0.67 0.57
C ASN A 137 -20.30 -0.37 2.08
N GLY A 138 -19.52 0.54 2.66
CA GLY A 138 -19.59 0.89 4.09
C GLY A 138 -18.80 0.00 5.04
N ALA A 139 -18.21 -1.09 4.55
CA ALA A 139 -17.25 -1.91 5.31
C ALA A 139 -15.82 -1.40 5.06
N VAL A 140 -15.03 -1.28 6.13
CA VAL A 140 -13.62 -0.88 6.06
C VAL A 140 -12.74 -2.11 6.20
N THR A 141 -11.98 -2.43 5.15
CA THR A 141 -10.91 -3.42 5.22
C THR A 141 -9.64 -2.72 5.66
N THR A 142 -9.03 -3.22 6.74
CA THR A 142 -7.79 -2.67 7.30
C THR A 142 -6.57 -3.43 6.79
N VAL A 143 -5.37 -2.86 6.97
CA VAL A 143 -4.11 -3.56 6.65
C VAL A 143 -4.01 -4.89 7.40
N ALA A 144 -4.34 -4.90 8.70
CA ALA A 144 -4.29 -6.11 9.51
C ALA A 144 -5.26 -7.20 9.03
N ASP A 145 -6.48 -6.81 8.61
CA ASP A 145 -7.47 -7.73 8.04
C ASP A 145 -6.95 -8.36 6.73
N ARG A 146 -6.29 -7.55 5.90
CA ARG A 146 -5.71 -8.03 4.65
C ARG A 146 -4.52 -8.96 4.86
N VAL A 147 -3.62 -8.62 5.79
CA VAL A 147 -2.51 -9.51 6.17
C VAL A 147 -3.04 -10.84 6.73
N ASN A 148 -4.06 -10.81 7.58
CA ASN A 148 -4.70 -12.03 8.07
C ASN A 148 -5.29 -12.87 6.92
N THR A 149 -5.93 -12.21 5.95
CA THR A 149 -6.41 -12.87 4.74
C THR A 149 -5.26 -13.56 4.00
N LEU A 150 -4.15 -12.87 3.74
CA LEU A 150 -2.97 -13.44 3.07
C LEU A 150 -2.40 -14.67 3.80
N THR A 151 -2.43 -14.67 5.14
CA THR A 151 -2.01 -15.86 5.92
C THR A 151 -3.00 -17.03 5.85
N THR A 152 -4.28 -16.75 5.58
CA THR A 152 -5.35 -17.76 5.56
C THR A 152 -5.57 -18.35 4.18
N VAL A 153 -5.46 -17.53 3.12
CA VAL A 153 -5.59 -18.04 1.75
C VAL A 153 -4.32 -18.83 1.42
N ARG A 154 -4.34 -20.13 1.67
CA ARG A 154 -3.43 -21.04 0.98
C ARG A 154 -3.79 -20.92 -0.50
N THR A 155 -3.03 -20.13 -1.28
CA THR A 155 -3.04 -20.25 -2.74
C THR A 155 -2.85 -21.73 -3.02
N THR A 156 -3.97 -22.40 -3.28
CA THR A 156 -3.97 -23.79 -3.67
C THR A 156 -3.83 -23.66 -5.15
N SER A 157 -2.57 -23.67 -5.59
CA SER A 157 -2.22 -23.88 -6.98
C SER A 157 -3.12 -25.00 -7.50
N PRO A 158 -3.93 -24.79 -8.55
CA PRO A 158 -4.62 -25.90 -9.17
C PRO A 158 -3.52 -26.80 -9.76
N LEU A 159 -3.16 -27.82 -9.00
CA LEU A 159 -2.35 -28.94 -9.45
C LEU A 159 -2.98 -29.46 -10.75
N LEU A 160 -2.28 -29.22 -11.85
CA LEU A 160 -1.98 -30.20 -12.89
C LEU A 160 -3.04 -31.32 -13.03
N VAL A 161 -3.97 -31.15 -13.96
CA VAL A 161 -4.69 -32.29 -14.55
C VAL A 161 -3.87 -32.78 -15.74
N GLU A 162 -2.91 -33.67 -15.50
CA GLU A 162 -2.40 -34.55 -16.57
C GLU A 162 -3.43 -35.65 -16.82
N GLN A 163 -3.86 -35.81 -18.07
CA GLN A 163 -4.51 -37.00 -18.64
C GLN A 163 -3.98 -37.21 -20.06
#